data_AF-A0A5Q0TIQ6-F1
#
_entry.id   AF-A0A5Q0TIQ6-F1
#
_cell.length_a   1.000
_cell.length_b   1.000
_cell.length_c   1.000
_cell.angle_alpha   90.00
_cell.angle_beta   90.00
_cell.angle_gamma   90.00
#
_symmetry.space_group_name_H-M   'P 1'
#
loop_
_entity.id
_entity.type
_entity.pdbx_description
1 polymer ?
#
loop_
_entity_poly.entity_id
_entity_poly.type
_entity_poly.pdbx_seq_one_letter_code
_entity_poly.pdbx_strand_id
1 'polypeptide(L)'
;MSTEITKEMWKKIEDEMSDGWVSIVFDYKGYEVGVERVRASESKTCLQVYIDGIIKGEWVSFSGNDGISDKAPAILADVWCKKTKSKYDTKFKTSMTKIWGKRRVTKKYPDLNDKHVFHVPTFSKASVVCRQFKKLEGITLVKSKSSFTGDL
;
A
#
# COMPACT_ATOMS: atom_id res chain seq x y z
N MET A 1 3.32 -21.42 -13.76
CA MET A 1 1.94 -21.91 -13.58
C MET A 1 1.26 -20.95 -12.61
N SER A 2 0.34 -20.11 -13.08
CA SER A 2 -0.43 -19.17 -12.25
C SER A 2 -1.70 -19.87 -11.75
N THR A 3 -1.98 -19.78 -10.45
CA THR A 3 -3.14 -20.45 -9.84
C THR A 3 -4.13 -19.43 -9.30
N GLU A 4 -5.42 -19.58 -9.64
CA GLU A 4 -6.49 -18.81 -9.00
C GLU A 4 -6.54 -19.06 -7.49
N ILE A 5 -6.69 -18.00 -6.71
CA ILE A 5 -6.50 -18.08 -5.25
C ILE A 5 -7.83 -18.37 -4.55
N THR A 6 -7.96 -19.59 -4.03
CA THR A 6 -9.13 -19.99 -3.23
C THR A 6 -9.15 -19.31 -1.86
N LYS A 7 -10.30 -19.34 -1.16
CA LYS A 7 -10.42 -18.80 0.21
C LYS A 7 -9.44 -19.45 1.19
N GLU A 8 -9.19 -20.75 1.05
CA GLU A 8 -8.25 -21.49 1.90
C GLU A 8 -6.79 -21.13 1.59
N MET A 9 -6.46 -20.94 0.31
CA MET A 9 -5.13 -20.47 -0.10
C MET A 9 -4.85 -19.08 0.48
N TRP A 10 -5.83 -18.17 0.46
CA TRP A 10 -5.68 -16.86 1.09
C TRP A 10 -5.37 -16.93 2.58
N LYS A 11 -5.92 -17.91 3.31
CA LYS A 11 -5.61 -18.11 4.72
C LYS A 11 -4.15 -18.52 4.89
N LYS A 12 -3.66 -19.48 4.10
CA LYS A 12 -2.26 -19.91 4.10
C LYS A 12 -1.30 -18.77 3.74
N ILE A 13 -1.65 -17.96 2.75
CA ILE A 13 -0.90 -16.77 2.34
C ILE A 13 -0.83 -15.76 3.48
N GLU A 14 -1.94 -15.51 4.19
CA GLU A 14 -1.98 -14.58 5.30
C GLU A 14 -1.13 -15.05 6.50
N ASP A 15 -1.17 -16.35 6.78
CA ASP A 15 -0.35 -16.99 7.81
C ASP A 15 1.14 -16.90 7.44
N GLU A 16 1.51 -17.23 6.19
CA GLU A 16 2.87 -17.08 5.68
C GLU A 16 3.35 -15.63 5.75
N MET A 17 2.53 -14.67 5.32
CA MET A 17 2.86 -13.24 5.39
C MET A 17 3.03 -12.75 6.83
N SER A 18 2.46 -13.43 7.82
CA SER A 18 2.59 -13.08 9.24
C SER A 18 3.89 -13.60 9.86
N ASP A 19 4.55 -14.57 9.24
CA ASP A 19 5.82 -15.16 9.67
C ASP A 19 7.02 -14.22 9.50
N GLY A 20 8.16 -14.58 10.09
CA GLY A 20 9.39 -13.77 10.13
C GLY A 20 10.11 -13.61 8.79
N TRP A 21 9.90 -14.52 7.84
CA TRP A 21 10.50 -14.48 6.50
C TRP A 21 9.46 -14.78 5.43
N VAL A 22 9.23 -13.82 4.54
CA VAL A 22 8.15 -13.84 3.54
C VAL A 22 8.70 -13.41 2.20
N SER A 23 8.41 -14.19 1.16
CA SER A 23 8.63 -13.83 -0.25
C SER A 23 7.54 -14.51 -1.06
N ILE A 24 6.49 -13.75 -1.39
CA ILE A 24 5.33 -14.22 -2.14
C ILE A 24 5.23 -13.42 -3.43
N VAL A 25 4.97 -14.10 -4.53
CA VAL A 25 4.86 -13.46 -5.85
C VAL A 25 3.49 -13.76 -6.44
N PHE A 26 2.82 -12.71 -6.90
CA PHE A 26 1.57 -12.78 -7.64
C PHE A 26 1.78 -12.29 -9.07
N ASP A 27 0.97 -12.79 -9.99
CA ASP A 27 0.79 -12.20 -11.30
C ASP A 27 -0.54 -11.42 -11.30
N TYR A 28 -0.49 -10.17 -11.77
CA TYR A 28 -1.66 -9.31 -11.85
C TYR A 28 -1.57 -8.36 -13.05
N LYS A 29 -2.53 -8.47 -13.99
CA LYS A 29 -2.61 -7.63 -15.20
C LYS A 29 -1.28 -7.57 -15.99
N GLY A 30 -0.53 -8.67 -16.00
CA GLY A 30 0.77 -8.79 -16.69
C GLY A 30 1.97 -8.19 -15.95
N TYR A 31 1.80 -7.83 -14.68
CA TYR A 31 2.87 -7.38 -13.80
C TYR A 31 3.18 -8.44 -12.74
N GLU A 32 4.45 -8.56 -12.39
CA GLU A 32 4.88 -9.31 -11.22
C GLU A 32 4.68 -8.46 -9.96
N VAL A 33 3.86 -8.94 -9.01
CA VAL A 33 3.62 -8.27 -7.74
C VAL A 33 4.27 -9.08 -6.62
N GLY A 34 5.46 -8.64 -6.20
CA GLY A 34 6.23 -9.26 -5.13
C GLY A 34 5.86 -8.69 -3.76
N VAL A 35 5.67 -9.53 -2.76
CA VAL A 35 5.44 -9.15 -1.37
C VAL A 35 6.52 -9.77 -0.49
N GLU A 36 7.32 -8.92 0.15
CA GLU A 36 8.43 -9.35 0.99
C GLU A 36 8.37 -8.72 2.38
N ARG A 37 8.88 -9.44 3.39
CA ARG A 37 9.05 -8.86 4.72
C ARG A 37 10.41 -8.15 4.81
N VAL A 38 10.37 -6.85 5.07
CA VAL A 38 11.56 -5.99 5.19
C VAL A 38 11.60 -5.28 6.55
N ARG A 39 12.76 -4.77 6.94
CA ARG A 39 12.89 -3.94 8.14
C ARG A 39 12.49 -2.50 7.81
N ALA A 40 11.48 -1.97 8.51
CA ALA A 40 11.08 -0.57 8.44
C ALA A 40 11.92 0.31 9.38
N SER A 41 12.35 -0.27 10.51
CA SER A 41 13.31 0.30 11.45
C SER A 41 14.03 -0.84 12.16
N GLU A 42 15.00 -0.51 13.02
CA GLU A 42 15.81 -1.50 13.74
C GLU A 42 14.97 -2.59 14.45
N SER A 43 13.90 -2.20 15.14
CA SER A 43 13.04 -3.11 15.91
C SER A 43 11.70 -3.42 15.23
N LYS A 44 11.49 -3.03 13.97
CA LYS A 44 10.18 -3.15 13.30
C LYS A 44 10.31 -3.64 11.88
N THR A 45 9.54 -4.67 11.55
CA THR A 45 9.37 -5.16 10.18
C THR A 45 8.03 -4.73 9.58
N CYS A 46 7.96 -4.67 8.25
CA CYS A 46 6.75 -4.45 7.47
C CYS A 46 6.75 -5.35 6.23
N LEU A 47 5.61 -5.43 5.55
CA LEU A 47 5.50 -6.05 4.24
C LEU A 47 5.68 -4.97 3.18
N GLN A 48 6.56 -5.18 2.21
CA GLN A 48 6.84 -4.28 1.11
C GLN A 48 6.40 -4.92 -0.20
N VAL A 49 5.66 -4.15 -1.00
CA VAL A 49 5.11 -4.57 -2.29
C VAL A 49 5.94 -3.97 -3.42
N TYR A 50 6.52 -4.85 -4.23
CA TYR A 50 7.27 -4.52 -5.43
C TYR A 50 6.40 -4.75 -6.66
N ILE A 51 6.63 -3.95 -7.70
CA ILE A 51 6.04 -4.14 -9.03
C ILE A 51 7.21 -4.41 -9.96
N ASP A 52 7.23 -5.58 -10.59
CA ASP A 52 8.35 -6.09 -11.40
C ASP A 52 9.70 -6.04 -10.65
N GLY A 53 9.67 -6.42 -9.37
CA GLY A 53 10.85 -6.42 -8.49
C GLY A 53 11.37 -5.05 -8.09
N ILE A 54 10.75 -3.95 -8.53
CA ILE A 54 11.25 -2.59 -8.33
C ILE A 54 10.25 -1.69 -7.58
N ILE A 55 10.80 -0.70 -6.88
CA ILE A 55 10.09 0.44 -6.31
C ILE A 55 10.83 1.68 -6.76
N LYS A 56 10.12 2.61 -7.41
CA LYS A 56 10.72 3.88 -7.85
C LYS A 56 10.01 5.06 -7.20
N GLY A 57 10.81 5.99 -6.68
CA GLY A 57 10.29 7.23 -6.09
C GLY A 57 9.53 8.10 -7.09
N GLU A 58 9.86 8.03 -8.38
CA GLU A 58 9.20 8.81 -9.45
C GLU A 58 7.74 8.40 -9.71
N TRP A 59 7.29 7.28 -9.15
CA TRP A 59 5.91 6.82 -9.25
C TRP A 59 4.96 7.57 -8.31
N VAL A 60 5.50 8.24 -7.30
CA VAL A 60 4.74 9.05 -6.35
C VAL A 60 4.86 10.52 -6.74
N SER A 61 3.73 11.24 -6.73
CA SER A 61 3.70 12.67 -6.98
C SER A 61 2.95 13.41 -5.88
N PHE A 62 3.28 14.67 -5.65
CA PHE A 62 2.52 15.58 -4.78
C PHE A 62 1.75 16.65 -5.56
N SER A 63 1.84 16.64 -6.90
CA SER A 63 1.20 17.63 -7.77
C SER A 63 -0.20 17.23 -8.24
N GLY A 64 -0.66 16.00 -7.96
CA GLY A 64 -1.96 15.45 -8.35
C GLY A 64 -2.88 15.12 -7.17
N ASN A 65 -4.12 14.73 -7.47
CA ASN A 65 -5.17 14.46 -6.47
C ASN A 65 -5.04 13.10 -5.76
N ASP A 66 -4.40 12.12 -6.39
CA ASP A 66 -4.27 10.73 -5.90
C ASP A 66 -2.85 10.39 -5.44
N GLY A 67 -1.91 11.30 -5.67
CA GLY A 67 -0.51 11.18 -5.30
C GLY A 67 0.28 10.21 -6.17
N ILE A 68 -0.21 9.93 -7.39
CA ILE A 68 0.43 9.02 -8.35
C ILE A 68 0.96 9.84 -9.53
N SER A 69 2.13 9.47 -10.03
CA SER A 69 2.77 10.05 -11.20
C SER A 69 2.35 9.32 -12.48
N ASP A 70 2.32 10.00 -13.62
CA ASP A 70 2.04 9.38 -14.93
C ASP A 70 3.07 8.31 -15.33
N LYS A 71 4.23 8.29 -14.66
CA LYS A 71 5.27 7.26 -14.83
C LYS A 71 5.04 6.00 -14.01
N ALA A 72 4.02 5.99 -13.15
CA ALA A 72 3.70 4.85 -12.32
C ALA A 72 3.13 3.69 -13.17
N PRO A 73 3.40 2.43 -12.79
CA PRO A 73 2.70 1.29 -13.34
C PRO A 73 1.19 1.45 -13.15
N ALA A 74 0.40 1.04 -14.14
CA ALA A 74 -1.06 1.18 -14.12
C ALA A 74 -1.72 0.47 -12.91
N ILE A 75 -1.05 -0.53 -12.35
CA ILE A 75 -1.54 -1.30 -11.20
C ILE A 75 -1.17 -0.68 -9.84
N LEU A 76 -0.41 0.42 -9.78
CA LEU A 76 0.14 0.94 -8.53
C LEU A 76 -0.95 1.25 -7.49
N ALA A 77 -2.03 1.92 -7.92
CA ALA A 77 -3.16 2.24 -7.05
C ALA A 77 -3.86 0.98 -6.48
N ASP A 78 -3.81 -0.12 -7.23
CA ASP A 78 -4.45 -1.40 -6.89
C ASP A 78 -3.63 -2.15 -5.83
N VAL A 79 -2.29 -2.11 -5.93
CA VAL A 79 -1.40 -2.95 -5.10
C VAL A 79 -0.67 -2.22 -3.98
N TRP A 80 -0.52 -0.89 -4.06
CA TRP A 80 0.08 -0.10 -2.98
C TRP A 80 -0.95 0.38 -1.96
N CYS A 81 -0.48 0.66 -0.74
CA CYS A 81 -1.34 1.10 0.33
C CYS A 81 -1.67 2.59 0.20
N LYS A 82 -2.94 2.93 -0.05
CA LYS A 82 -3.44 4.30 -0.01
C LYS A 82 -3.38 4.87 1.41
N LYS A 83 -2.72 6.02 1.57
CA LYS A 83 -2.62 6.78 2.81
C LYS A 83 -3.23 8.16 2.63
N THR A 84 -3.74 8.69 3.72
CA THR A 84 -4.24 10.06 3.78
C THR A 84 -3.65 10.77 4.98
N LYS A 85 -3.16 11.99 4.80
CA LYS A 85 -2.67 12.86 5.88
C LYS A 85 -3.33 14.23 5.74
N SER A 86 -3.79 14.81 6.84
CA SER A 86 -4.29 16.19 6.82
C SER A 86 -3.22 17.14 6.30
N LYS A 87 -3.62 18.07 5.41
CA LYS A 87 -2.73 19.11 4.88
C LYS A 87 -2.12 19.96 5.99
N TYR A 88 -2.96 20.30 6.96
CA TYR A 88 -2.56 21.01 8.17
C TYR A 88 -2.72 20.14 9.41
N ASP A 89 -1.81 20.28 10.36
CA ASP A 89 -1.91 19.61 11.65
C ASP A 89 -3.01 20.22 12.53
N THR A 90 -3.41 19.51 13.58
CA THR A 90 -4.47 19.95 14.49
C THR A 90 -4.13 21.26 15.19
N LYS A 91 -2.84 21.48 15.47
CA LYS A 91 -2.34 22.70 16.13
C LYS A 91 -2.58 23.92 15.26
N PHE A 92 -2.17 23.87 13.99
CA PHE A 92 -2.38 24.93 13.01
C PHE A 92 -3.87 25.22 12.83
N LYS A 93 -4.70 24.19 12.65
CA LYS A 93 -6.16 24.36 12.50
C LYS A 93 -6.77 25.08 13.70
N THR A 94 -6.38 24.69 14.90
CA THR A 94 -6.86 25.30 16.15
C THR A 94 -6.40 26.75 16.29
N SER A 95 -5.10 27.01 16.06
CA SER A 95 -4.53 28.36 16.13
C SER A 95 -5.18 29.31 15.12
N MET A 96 -5.33 28.89 13.87
CA MET A 96 -5.96 29.71 12.83
C MET A 96 -7.45 29.95 13.11
N THR A 97 -8.15 28.94 13.65
CA THR A 97 -9.55 29.11 14.07
C THR A 97 -9.68 30.08 15.24
N LYS A 98 -8.73 30.10 16.18
CA LYS A 98 -8.71 31.06 17.30
C LYS A 98 -8.45 32.49 16.83
N ILE A 99 -7.52 32.69 15.90
CA ILE A 99 -7.16 34.03 15.40
C ILE A 99 -8.28 34.63 14.54
N TRP A 100 -8.83 33.85 13.61
CA TRP A 100 -9.75 34.38 12.59
C TRP A 100 -11.23 34.10 12.90
N GLY A 101 -11.53 33.16 13.79
CA GLY A 101 -12.87 32.62 13.97
C GLY A 101 -13.29 31.68 12.83
N LYS A 102 -14.26 30.79 13.10
CA LYS A 102 -14.69 29.71 12.18
C LYS A 102 -15.05 30.20 10.77
N ARG A 103 -15.71 31.37 10.64
CA ARG A 103 -16.19 31.87 9.34
C ARG A 103 -15.10 32.53 8.48
N ARG A 104 -14.09 33.16 9.09
CA ARG A 104 -13.02 33.84 8.33
C ARG A 104 -11.87 32.89 8.03
N VAL A 105 -11.63 31.89 8.89
CA VAL A 105 -10.56 30.92 8.66
C VAL A 105 -10.79 30.10 7.39
N THR A 106 -12.04 29.71 7.11
CA THR A 106 -12.40 29.00 5.87
C THR A 106 -12.29 29.86 4.62
N LYS A 107 -12.38 31.20 4.73
CA LYS A 107 -12.12 32.12 3.61
C LYS A 107 -10.63 32.31 3.37
N LYS A 108 -9.81 32.32 4.43
CA LYS A 108 -8.35 32.52 4.35
C LYS A 108 -7.61 31.24 3.98
N TYR A 109 -8.10 30.11 4.46
CA TYR A 109 -7.60 28.77 4.19
C TYR A 109 -8.77 27.90 3.71
N PRO A 110 -9.17 28.03 2.43
CA PRO A 110 -10.24 27.19 1.87
C PRO A 110 -9.93 25.69 1.98
N ASP A 111 -8.64 25.37 1.96
CA ASP A 111 -8.03 24.06 2.03
C ASP A 111 -7.69 23.60 3.45
N LEU A 112 -8.17 24.30 4.49
CA LEU A 112 -7.84 24.02 5.89
C LEU A 112 -8.16 22.57 6.29
N ASN A 113 -9.19 21.98 5.68
CA ASN A 113 -9.64 20.61 5.94
C ASN A 113 -9.19 19.60 4.89
N ASP A 114 -8.42 20.03 3.90
CA ASP A 114 -7.93 19.16 2.84
C ASP A 114 -6.96 18.12 3.39
N LYS A 115 -6.87 17.01 2.65
CA LYS A 115 -5.98 15.90 2.95
C LYS A 115 -5.10 15.63 1.74
N HIS A 116 -3.82 15.40 2.00
CA HIS A 116 -2.93 14.77 1.04
C HIS A 116 -3.25 13.28 0.96
N VAL A 117 -3.43 12.81 -0.26
CA VAL A 117 -3.56 11.39 -0.60
C VAL A 117 -2.25 10.96 -1.24
N PHE A 118 -1.71 9.82 -0.81
CA PHE A 118 -0.49 9.27 -1.39
C PHE A 118 -0.48 7.75 -1.24
N HIS A 119 0.29 7.07 -2.08
CA HIS A 119 0.43 5.62 -2.03
C HIS A 119 1.81 5.25 -1.49
N VAL A 120 1.86 4.22 -0.66
CA VAL A 120 3.12 3.68 -0.13
C VAL A 120 3.23 2.19 -0.43
N PRO A 121 4.43 1.67 -0.74
CA PRO A 121 4.61 0.25 -1.03
C PRO A 121 4.50 -0.63 0.22
N THR A 122 4.39 -0.04 1.42
CA THR A 122 4.51 -0.79 2.68
C THR A 122 3.19 -0.96 3.42
N PHE A 123 3.05 -2.15 4.01
CA PHE A 123 1.93 -2.58 4.81
C PHE A 123 2.42 -3.03 6.19
N SER A 124 1.68 -2.67 7.23
CA SER A 124 2.03 -3.04 8.61
C SER A 124 1.55 -4.44 9.01
N LYS A 125 0.59 -5.02 8.29
CA LYS A 125 -0.07 -6.29 8.64
C LYS A 125 -0.41 -7.10 7.38
N ALA A 126 -0.22 -8.41 7.45
CA ALA A 126 -0.59 -9.37 6.42
C ALA A 126 -2.09 -9.30 6.06
N SER A 127 -2.95 -9.20 7.07
CA SER A 127 -4.40 -9.11 6.88
C SER A 127 -4.85 -7.93 6.03
N VAL A 128 -4.09 -6.82 6.06
CA VAL A 128 -4.39 -5.64 5.23
C VAL A 128 -4.03 -5.89 3.77
N VAL A 129 -2.88 -6.52 3.51
CA VAL A 129 -2.47 -6.95 2.15
C VAL A 129 -3.51 -7.91 1.58
N CYS A 130 -3.82 -8.98 2.32
CA CYS A 130 -4.78 -9.98 1.88
C CYS A 130 -6.15 -9.37 1.61
N ARG A 131 -6.65 -8.46 2.47
CA ARG A 131 -7.95 -7.80 2.25
C ARG A 131 -7.97 -6.92 0.99
N GLN A 132 -6.85 -6.27 0.67
CA GLN A 132 -6.73 -5.46 -0.54
C GLN A 132 -6.66 -6.36 -1.77
N PHE A 133 -5.78 -7.37 -1.75
CA PHE A 133 -5.51 -8.23 -2.90
C PHE A 133 -6.67 -9.17 -3.22
N LYS A 134 -7.43 -9.63 -2.21
CA LYS A 134 -8.68 -10.41 -2.39
C LYS A 134 -9.73 -9.72 -3.28
N LYS A 135 -9.66 -8.40 -3.43
CA LYS A 135 -10.59 -7.61 -4.26
C LYS A 135 -10.11 -7.44 -5.70
N LEU A 136 -8.88 -7.85 -6.00
CA LEU A 136 -8.29 -7.71 -7.32
C LEU A 136 -8.75 -8.87 -8.20
N GLU A 137 -9.59 -8.57 -9.18
CA GLU A 137 -10.05 -9.56 -10.15
C GLU A 137 -8.90 -10.00 -11.06
N GLY A 138 -8.68 -11.32 -11.18
CA GLY A 138 -7.63 -11.89 -12.03
C GLY A 138 -6.23 -11.92 -11.41
N ILE A 139 -6.09 -11.65 -10.10
CA ILE A 139 -4.81 -11.90 -9.41
C ILE A 139 -4.58 -13.40 -9.23
N THR A 140 -3.38 -13.86 -9.56
CA THR A 140 -3.01 -15.28 -9.45
C THR A 140 -1.73 -15.44 -8.64
N LEU A 141 -1.60 -16.56 -7.94
CA LEU A 141 -0.41 -16.88 -7.17
C LEU A 141 0.64 -17.55 -8.07
N VAL A 142 1.88 -17.03 -8.05
CA VAL A 142 3.02 -17.56 -8.82
C VAL A 142 3.98 -18.31 -7.89
N LYS A 143 4.30 -17.74 -6.72
CA LYS A 143 5.26 -18.32 -5.77
C LYS A 143 4.84 -18.04 -4.33
N SER A 144 4.92 -19.06 -3.48
CA SER A 144 4.85 -18.96 -2.01
C SER A 144 5.79 -19.99 -1.38
N LYS A 145 6.16 -19.86 -0.09
CA LYS A 145 6.94 -20.91 0.61
C LYS A 145 6.25 -22.27 0.54
N SER A 146 4.92 -22.30 0.60
CA SER A 146 4.16 -23.56 0.56
C SER A 146 4.25 -24.31 -0.77
N SER A 147 4.78 -23.71 -1.84
CA SER A 147 5.00 -24.40 -3.12
C SER A 147 6.37 -25.09 -3.21
N PHE A 148 7.18 -25.08 -2.15
CA PHE A 148 8.52 -25.68 -2.12
C PHE A 148 8.60 -27.04 -1.40
N THR A 149 7.47 -27.61 -0.97
CA THR A 149 7.42 -28.99 -0.46
C THR A 149 7.12 -29.96 -1.60
N GLY A 150 8.12 -30.16 -2.45
CA GLY A 150 8.18 -31.20 -3.47
C GLY A 150 9.65 -31.47 -3.73
N ASP A 151 10.09 -32.68 -3.36
CA ASP A 151 11.40 -33.29 -3.60
C ASP A 151 12.56 -32.88 -2.67
N LEU A 152 12.62 -33.56 -1.52
CA LEU A 152 13.84 -34.18 -0.98
C LEU A 152 13.52 -35.58 -0.46
#